data_AF-A0A9E2B4E6-F1
#
_entry.id   AF-A0A9E2B4E6-F1
#
_cell.length_a   1.000
_cell.length_b   1.000
_cell.length_c   1.000
_cell.angle_alpha   90.00
_cell.angle_beta   90.00
_cell.angle_gamma   90.00
#
_symmetry.space_group_name_H-M   'P 1'
#
loop_
_entity.id
_entity.type
_entity.pdbx_description
1 polymer ?
#
loop_
_entity_poly.entity_id
_entity_poly.type
_entity_poly.pdbx_seq_one_letter_code
_entity_poly.pdbx_strand_id
1 'polypeptide(L)'
;MAKRAAPEVNAGSMADIAFLLLIFFLVTTTIEKDKGILRSLPPIDDSEIEPPIIKQKNLFTVLLNRHDQLLVEEEEMDVKNLRQAAIDFLDNGGGENAEGETCTYCRGKKDPTSSDHP
;
A
#
# COMPACT_ATOMS: atom_id res chain seq x y z
N MET A 1 -31.10 14.40 -69.97
CA MET A 1 -31.26 15.05 -68.65
C MET A 1 -30.03 14.73 -67.82
N ALA A 2 -29.23 15.74 -67.47
CA ALA A 2 -28.02 15.55 -66.68
C ALA A 2 -28.38 15.17 -65.24
N LYS A 3 -27.89 14.03 -64.76
CA LYS A 3 -27.97 13.61 -63.35
C LYS A 3 -27.22 14.65 -62.50
N ARG A 4 -27.92 15.35 -61.60
CA ARG A 4 -27.27 16.16 -60.55
C ARG A 4 -26.51 15.21 -59.63
N ALA A 5 -25.19 15.33 -59.58
CA ALA A 5 -24.35 14.63 -58.61
C ALA A 5 -24.80 15.03 -57.19
N ALA A 6 -24.83 14.07 -56.26
CA ALA A 6 -25.18 14.35 -54.87
C ALA A 6 -24.23 15.40 -54.30
N PRO A 7 -24.71 16.34 -53.46
CA PRO A 7 -23.87 17.37 -52.87
C PRO A 7 -22.76 16.71 -52.04
N GLU A 8 -21.51 17.04 -52.37
CA GLU A 8 -20.34 16.55 -51.64
C GLU A 8 -20.30 17.19 -50.25
N VAL A 9 -20.18 16.36 -49.23
CA VAL A 9 -20.01 16.81 -47.85
C VAL A 9 -18.55 17.23 -47.68
N ASN A 10 -18.29 18.39 -47.08
CA ASN A 10 -16.94 18.87 -46.84
C ASN A 10 -16.19 17.95 -45.86
N ALA A 11 -15.41 17.02 -46.41
CA ALA A 11 -14.64 16.05 -45.64
C ALA A 11 -13.55 16.70 -44.78
N GLY A 12 -13.04 17.88 -45.16
CA GLY A 12 -12.07 18.63 -44.37
C GLY A 12 -12.67 19.13 -43.06
N SER A 13 -13.85 19.76 -43.11
CA SER A 13 -14.53 20.24 -41.91
C SER A 13 -15.00 19.10 -40.99
N MET A 14 -15.39 17.96 -41.57
CA MET A 14 -15.78 16.78 -40.80
C MET A 14 -14.57 16.11 -40.12
N ALA A 15 -13.41 16.08 -40.80
CA ALA A 15 -12.18 15.55 -40.23
C ALA A 15 -11.65 16.42 -39.08
N ASP A 16 -11.72 17.75 -39.21
CA ASP A 16 -11.21 18.68 -38.22
C ASP A 16 -11.98 18.58 -36.88
N ILE A 17 -13.32 18.53 -36.96
CA ILE A 17 -14.15 18.39 -35.75
C ILE A 17 -14.00 17.02 -35.09
N ALA A 18 -13.84 15.95 -35.89
CA ALA A 18 -13.57 14.62 -35.36
C ALA A 18 -12.21 14.54 -34.66
N PHE A 19 -11.20 15.21 -35.20
CA PHE A 19 -9.85 15.22 -34.64
C PHE A 19 -9.78 16.01 -33.33
N LEU A 20 -10.45 17.17 -33.27
CA LEU A 20 -10.56 17.97 -32.05
C LEU A 20 -11.30 17.22 -30.93
N LEU A 21 -12.38 16.51 -31.26
CA LEU A 21 -13.10 15.69 -30.28
C LEU A 21 -12.25 14.52 -29.76
N LEU A 22 -11.43 13.90 -30.62
CA LEU A 22 -10.51 12.84 -30.23
C LEU A 22 -9.43 13.35 -29.26
N ILE A 23 -8.82 14.51 -29.55
CA ILE A 23 -7.87 15.14 -28.64
C ILE A 23 -8.56 15.55 -27.35
N PHE A 24 -9.76 16.12 -27.42
CA PHE A 24 -10.54 16.48 -26.24
C PHE A 24 -10.76 15.26 -25.35
N PHE A 25 -11.28 14.16 -25.91
CA PHE A 25 -11.46 12.92 -25.14
C PHE A 25 -10.14 12.39 -24.58
N LEU A 26 -9.05 12.38 -25.36
CA LEU A 26 -7.73 11.91 -24.91
C LEU A 26 -7.14 12.77 -23.77
N VAL A 27 -7.32 14.09 -23.83
CA VAL A 27 -6.77 15.05 -22.86
C VAL A 27 -7.64 15.11 -21.60
N THR A 28 -8.96 14.98 -21.73
CA THR A 28 -9.89 15.01 -20.59
C THR A 28 -10.11 13.63 -19.98
N THR A 29 -9.69 12.54 -20.62
CA THR A 29 -9.67 11.21 -19.98
C THR A 29 -8.62 11.19 -18.88
N THR A 30 -9.05 11.46 -17.66
CA THR A 30 -8.27 11.16 -16.46
C THR A 30 -8.32 9.65 -16.23
N ILE A 31 -7.19 8.96 -16.42
CA ILE A 31 -7.04 7.60 -15.89
C ILE A 31 -6.93 7.75 -14.37
N GLU A 32 -8.01 7.43 -13.65
CA GLU A 32 -7.94 7.32 -12.19
C GLU A 32 -6.89 6.26 -11.87
N LYS A 33 -5.80 6.70 -11.22
CA LYS A 33 -4.85 5.75 -10.65
C LYS A 33 -5.38 5.36 -9.29
N ASP A 34 -5.70 4.09 -9.13
CA ASP A 34 -5.96 3.52 -7.82
C ASP A 34 -4.79 3.87 -6.90
N LYS A 35 -5.08 4.62 -5.83
CA LYS A 35 -4.10 4.92 -4.79
C LYS A 35 -4.21 3.83 -3.74
N GLY A 36 -3.13 3.11 -3.49
CA GLY A 36 -3.10 2.06 -2.48
C GLY A 36 -1.76 1.34 -2.40
N ILE A 37 -1.65 0.44 -1.44
CA ILE A 37 -0.50 -0.45 -1.28
C ILE A 37 -0.88 -1.78 -1.96
N LEU A 38 -0.14 -2.15 -3.00
CA LEU A 38 -0.30 -3.48 -3.61
C LEU A 38 0.11 -4.53 -2.59
N ARG A 39 -0.79 -5.46 -2.26
CA ARG A 39 -0.54 -6.57 -1.34
C ARG A 39 -0.82 -7.89 -2.05
N SER A 40 0.14 -8.80 -2.01
CA SER A 40 -0.13 -10.21 -2.31
C SER A 40 -0.77 -10.85 -1.09
N LEU A 41 -1.95 -11.43 -1.25
CA LEU A 41 -2.52 -12.26 -0.20
C LEU A 41 -1.73 -13.57 -0.12
N PRO A 42 -1.52 -14.12 1.09
CA PRO A 42 -1.00 -15.47 1.23
C PRO A 42 -1.97 -16.48 0.60
N PRO A 43 -1.48 -17.65 0.15
CA PRO A 43 -2.35 -18.71 -0.33
C PRO A 43 -3.32 -19.13 0.79
N ILE A 44 -4.49 -19.63 0.38
CA ILE A 44 -5.43 -20.21 1.33
C ILE A 44 -4.78 -21.48 1.89
N ASP A 45 -4.70 -21.55 3.21
CA ASP A 45 -4.23 -22.71 3.93
C ASP A 45 -5.45 -23.53 4.38
N ASP A 46 -5.59 -24.74 3.84
CA ASP A 46 -6.68 -25.67 4.18
C ASP A 46 -6.35 -26.48 5.46
N SER A 47 -5.20 -26.26 6.08
CA SER A 47 -4.82 -26.95 7.31
C SER A 47 -5.56 -26.38 8.52
N GLU A 48 -6.21 -27.26 9.29
CA GLU A 48 -6.83 -26.90 10.58
C GLU A 48 -5.77 -26.83 11.69
N ILE A 49 -4.74 -26.00 11.50
CA ILE A 49 -3.74 -25.76 12.54
C ILE A 49 -4.25 -24.59 13.38
N GLU A 50 -4.37 -24.78 14.69
CA GLU A 50 -4.66 -23.67 15.59
C GLU A 50 -3.55 -22.61 15.47
N PRO A 51 -3.88 -21.35 15.18
CA PRO A 51 -2.88 -20.31 15.06
C PRO A 51 -2.15 -20.14 16.40
N PRO A 52 -0.81 -19.97 16.37
CA PRO A 52 -0.04 -19.82 17.60
C PRO A 52 -0.50 -18.59 18.38
N ILE A 53 -0.43 -18.67 19.71
CA ILE A 53 -0.76 -17.53 20.59
C ILE A 53 0.30 -16.44 20.40
N ILE A 54 -0.08 -15.34 19.75
CA ILE A 54 0.80 -14.18 19.59
C ILE A 54 0.80 -13.37 20.89
N LYS A 55 1.99 -13.11 21.45
CA LYS A 55 2.15 -12.24 22.63
C LYS A 55 1.90 -10.79 22.22
N GLN A 56 1.17 -10.02 23.03
CA GLN A 56 0.87 -8.61 22.75
C GLN A 56 2.13 -7.75 22.56
N LYS A 57 3.20 -8.00 23.33
CA LYS A 57 4.48 -7.30 23.20
C LYS A 57 5.20 -7.51 21.86
N ASN A 58 4.76 -8.47 21.04
CA ASN A 58 5.29 -8.71 19.69
C ASN A 58 4.45 -8.02 18.61
N LEU A 59 3.44 -7.24 18.98
CA LEU A 59 2.61 -6.47 18.07
C LEU A 59 3.05 -5.01 18.10
N PHE A 60 3.54 -4.51 16.97
CA PHE A 60 3.79 -3.09 16.77
C PHE A 60 2.56 -2.43 16.16
N THR A 61 1.78 -1.71 16.96
CA THR A 61 0.50 -1.14 16.54
C THR A 61 0.69 0.25 15.96
N VAL A 62 0.28 0.42 14.70
CA VAL A 62 0.33 1.71 13.98
C VAL A 62 -1.08 2.07 13.52
N LEU A 63 -1.67 3.10 14.12
CA LEU A 63 -2.99 3.61 13.75
C LEU A 63 -2.84 4.92 13.00
N LEU A 64 -3.56 5.04 11.88
CA LEU A 64 -3.63 6.26 11.07
C LEU A 64 -5.05 6.80 11.12
N ASN A 65 -5.20 8.11 11.32
CA ASN A 65 -6.49 8.77 11.27
C ASN A 65 -6.66 9.63 9.99
N ARG A 66 -7.85 10.22 9.83
CA ARG A 66 -8.19 11.08 8.69
C ARG A 66 -7.43 12.41 8.60
N HIS A 67 -6.68 12.77 9.64
CA HIS A 67 -5.89 14.00 9.71
C HIS A 67 -4.40 13.72 9.50
N ASP A 68 -4.06 12.55 8.94
CA ASP A 68 -2.69 12.08 8.72
C ASP A 68 -1.83 11.97 10.00
N GLN A 69 -2.48 11.85 11.17
CA GLN A 69 -1.78 11.63 12.44
C GLN A 69 -1.58 10.14 12.67
N LEU A 70 -0.38 9.79 13.16
CA LEU A 70 -0.03 8.44 13.54
C LEU A 70 -0.06 8.29 15.06
N LEU A 71 -0.74 7.26 15.52
CA LEU A 71 -0.65 6.76 16.89
C LEU A 71 0.10 5.44 16.85
N VAL A 72 1.31 5.42 17.41
CA VAL A 72 2.23 4.28 17.40
C VAL A 72 2.48 3.89 18.85
N GLU A 73 2.18 2.65 19.24
CA GLU A 73 2.31 2.19 20.64
C GLU A 73 1.60 3.13 21.64
N GLU A 74 0.40 3.60 21.29
CA GLU A 74 -0.40 4.56 22.08
C GLU A 74 0.19 5.99 22.20
N GLU A 75 1.30 6.28 21.52
CA GLU A 75 1.93 7.60 21.48
C GLU A 75 1.82 8.27 20.10
N GLU A 76 1.64 9.59 20.06
CA GLU A 76 1.66 10.32 18.79
C GLU A 76 3.08 10.35 18.20
N MET A 77 3.23 9.95 16.93
CA MET A 77 4.53 9.86 16.27
C MET A 77 4.53 10.55 14.90
N ASP A 78 5.65 11.22 14.56
CA ASP A 78 5.88 11.72 13.20
C ASP A 78 6.29 10.57 12.27
N VAL A 79 5.76 10.56 11.04
CA VAL A 79 6.09 9.62 9.96
C VAL A 79 7.60 9.43 9.78
N LYS A 80 8.40 10.49 9.96
CA LYS A 80 9.87 10.42 9.84
C LYS A 80 10.52 9.47 10.85
N ASN A 81 9.92 9.32 12.02
CA ASN A 81 10.44 8.49 13.11
C ASN A 81 9.92 7.05 13.02
N LEU A 82 8.78 6.82 12.36
CA LEU A 82 8.13 5.51 12.25
C LEU A 82 9.08 4.41 11.74
N ARG A 83 9.89 4.73 10.72
CA ARG A 83 10.85 3.75 10.17
C ARG A 83 11.87 3.30 11.20
N GLN A 84 12.44 4.23 11.96
CA GLN A 84 13.45 3.90 12.95
C GLN A 84 12.82 3.16 14.13
N ALA A 85 11.65 3.60 14.61
CA ALA A 85 10.91 2.92 15.67
C ALA A 85 10.57 1.47 15.30
N ALA A 86 10.11 1.22 14.07
CA ALA A 86 9.82 -0.13 13.58
C ALA A 86 11.09 -1.02 13.49
N ILE A 87 12.23 -0.45 13.07
CA ILE A 87 13.51 -1.16 13.06
C ILE A 87 13.95 -1.49 14.49
N ASP A 88 13.88 -0.53 15.41
CA ASP A 88 14.29 -0.71 16.80
C ASP A 88 13.40 -1.75 17.50
N PHE A 89 12.12 -1.82 17.15
CA PHE A 89 11.19 -2.85 17.60
C PHE A 89 11.56 -4.22 17.01
N LEU A 90 11.73 -4.35 15.69
CA LEU A 90 12.08 -5.64 15.08
C LEU A 90 13.47 -6.15 15.53
N ASP A 91 14.41 -5.24 15.77
CA ASP A 91 15.79 -5.55 16.13
C ASP A 91 15.99 -5.67 17.66
N ASN A 92 14.93 -5.53 18.48
CA ASN A 92 15.06 -5.58 19.95
C ASN A 92 15.60 -6.92 20.44
N GLY A 93 14.96 -8.04 20.06
CA GLY A 93 15.39 -9.39 20.42
C GLY A 93 15.45 -9.65 21.93
N GLY A 94 14.47 -9.13 22.70
CA GLY A 94 14.44 -9.19 24.17
C GLY A 94 13.97 -10.52 24.76
N GLY A 95 13.68 -11.52 23.93
CA GLY A 95 13.16 -12.82 24.35
C GLY A 95 13.52 -13.96 23.41
N GLU A 96 12.78 -15.06 23.51
CA GLU A 96 12.98 -16.29 22.75
C GLU A 96 11.85 -16.52 21.75
N ASN A 97 12.14 -17.25 20.67
CA ASN A 97 11.13 -17.73 19.71
C ASN A 97 10.31 -18.90 20.29
N ALA A 98 9.42 -19.50 19.50
CA ALA A 98 8.60 -20.63 19.94
C ALA A 98 9.44 -21.87 20.29
N GLU A 99 10.65 -21.97 19.74
CA GLU A 99 11.64 -23.02 19.94
C GLU A 99 12.60 -22.78 21.13
N GLY A 100 12.50 -21.62 21.81
CA GLY A 100 13.36 -21.26 22.95
C GLY A 100 14.71 -20.66 22.56
N GLU A 101 14.87 -20.19 21.32
CA GLU A 101 16.11 -19.63 20.80
C GLU A 101 16.14 -18.11 20.95
N THR A 102 17.27 -17.58 21.41
CA THR A 102 17.50 -16.13 21.50
C THR A 102 17.95 -15.55 20.17
N CYS A 103 17.64 -14.29 19.92
CA CYS A 103 18.03 -13.64 18.67
C CYS A 103 19.55 -13.35 18.65
N THR A 104 20.28 -14.05 17.78
CA THR A 104 21.74 -13.93 17.65
C THR A 104 22.18 -12.79 16.73
N TYR A 105 21.31 -12.37 15.81
CA TYR A 105 21.57 -11.33 14.83
C TYR A 105 21.00 -9.96 15.22
N CYS A 106 20.13 -9.92 16.23
CA CYS A 106 19.53 -8.69 16.74
C CYS A 106 20.57 -7.80 17.43
N ARG A 107 20.59 -6.50 17.09
CA ARG A 107 21.53 -5.50 17.64
C ARG A 107 20.86 -4.48 18.55
N GLY A 108 19.55 -4.60 18.78
CA GLY A 108 18.79 -3.73 19.65
C GLY A 108 19.09 -3.92 21.15
N LYS A 109 18.27 -3.27 21.97
CA LYS A 109 18.50 -3.12 23.42
C LYS A 109 18.26 -4.40 24.22
N LYS A 110 17.65 -5.43 23.62
CA LYS A 110 17.26 -6.68 24.27
C LYS A 110 16.41 -6.41 25.51
N ASP A 111 15.52 -5.44 25.41
CA ASP A 111 14.63 -5.07 26.49
C ASP A 111 13.54 -6.16 26.66
N PRO A 112 13.44 -6.81 27.83
CA PRO A 112 12.46 -7.89 28.06
C PRO A 112 11.01 -7.40 28.07
N THR A 113 10.78 -6.09 28.20
CA THR A 113 9.45 -5.47 28.18
C THR A 113 8.98 -5.14 26.76
N SER A 114 9.89 -5.11 25.81
CA SER A 114 9.62 -4.88 24.38
C SER A 114 9.56 -6.24 23.63
N SER A 115 9.59 -6.21 22.31
CA SER A 115 9.46 -7.35 21.40
C SER A 115 10.49 -8.46 21.63
N ASP A 116 10.02 -9.71 21.49
CA ASP A 116 10.84 -10.91 21.59
C ASP A 116 11.65 -11.16 20.30
N HIS A 117 12.17 -12.38 20.14
CA HIS A 117 12.79 -12.87 18.92
C HIS A 117 11.81 -12.74 17.72
N PRO A 118 12.19 -12.04 16.64
CA PRO A 118 11.34 -11.85 15.45
C PRO A 118 11.26 -13.08 14.53
#